data_AF-A0AAV1REJ8-F1
#
_entry.id   AF-A0AAV1REJ8-F1
#
_cell.length_a   1.000
_cell.length_b   1.000
_cell.length_c   1.000
_cell.angle_alpha   90.00
_cell.angle_beta   90.00
_cell.angle_gamma   90.00
#
_symmetry.space_group_name_H-M   'P 1'
#
loop_
_entity.id
_entity.type
_entity.pdbx_description
1 polymer ?
#
loop_
_entity_poly.entity_id
_entity_poly.type
_entity_poly.pdbx_seq_one_letter_code
_entity_poly.pdbx_strand_id
1 'polypeptide(L)'
;MLDRETKQGLVQLKEHVNQTLKQIKNFLPRDSLTVSESNAENIVESLRTVQTISTNHQDLPSFFFLFCMKLLHSKSLAKPIAPKQQKGSSTSCTQNGFFKSTWMSNWSTIVNSKRLMPAFKCSLSLGLAVLFGLIYSKKDGYWSGLPVAISLAAAREATFKVANVKAQGTVLGTVYGVFCCFVFERYLPIRFISLLPWFVVSSFLRHSQMYGQAGGISAEIGAILVLGRKIFGPPSDFAIARIVETFIGLSCSILVDLLLQPTRASSLTKVQLSKCFGTLSACIDSISLAANKNNLVESQRRLKLDVSELAKFIGEAEVEPNFWFLPFHSACYCKILGSLSKLVDLLLFSADIVGLLEHESHKFGASWKECVNKLDSDLQLFKEMAGSLVKCLEDVTLLKSLTFLEKELENKNISYDLELGKSSNRNIFKVSGVDEDKIDNIISSYLQHSKEIVDKFRAADHEGERELKSQVVLCLSALGFCMSNLIKETEEIERGIQELLQWENPSKHINLYEISCKIRSLYN
;
A
#
# COMPACT_ATOMS: atom_id res chain seq x y z
N MET A 1 -4.07 46.68 5.83
CA MET A 1 -4.91 46.69 4.60
C MET A 1 -4.84 45.36 3.86
N LEU A 2 -3.66 44.74 3.72
CA LEU A 2 -3.43 43.41 3.09
C LEU A 2 -4.26 42.23 3.66
N ASP A 3 -4.48 42.18 4.98
CA ASP A 3 -5.24 41.09 5.65
C ASP A 3 -6.74 41.07 5.31
N ARG A 4 -7.28 42.20 4.84
CA ARG A 4 -8.71 42.33 4.51
C ARG A 4 -9.00 41.83 3.09
N GLU A 5 -8.10 42.08 2.15
CA GLU A 5 -8.21 41.66 0.75
C GLU A 5 -7.99 40.15 0.59
N THR A 6 -7.00 39.58 1.29
CA THR A 6 -6.79 38.12 1.31
C THR A 6 -7.97 37.38 1.95
N LYS A 7 -8.52 37.91 3.06
CA LYS A 7 -9.76 37.37 3.66
C LYS A 7 -10.97 37.50 2.73
N GLN A 8 -11.10 38.62 2.02
CA GLN A 8 -12.20 38.86 1.11
C GLN A 8 -12.12 37.93 -0.12
N GLY A 9 -10.92 37.72 -0.67
CA GLY A 9 -10.68 36.74 -1.73
C GLY A 9 -10.95 35.31 -1.27
N LEU A 10 -10.58 34.96 -0.04
CA LEU A 10 -10.85 33.63 0.53
C LEU A 10 -12.36 33.39 0.77
N VAL A 11 -13.10 34.43 1.17
CA VAL A 11 -14.56 34.37 1.36
C VAL A 11 -15.28 34.23 0.02
N GLN A 12 -14.88 35.01 -0.99
CA GLN A 12 -15.44 34.91 -2.36
C GLN A 12 -15.14 33.54 -2.98
N LEU A 13 -13.93 33.02 -2.80
CA LEU A 13 -13.57 31.68 -3.26
C LEU A 13 -14.36 30.59 -2.52
N LYS A 14 -14.57 30.73 -1.20
CA LYS A 14 -15.38 29.80 -0.41
C LYS A 14 -16.84 29.79 -0.85
N GLU A 15 -17.42 30.94 -1.14
CA GLU A 15 -18.77 31.03 -1.71
C GLU A 15 -18.85 30.40 -3.10
N HIS A 16 -17.84 30.66 -3.94
CA HIS A 16 -17.78 30.11 -5.29
C HIS A 16 -17.63 28.59 -5.30
N VAL A 17 -16.71 28.03 -4.49
CA VAL A 17 -16.51 26.58 -4.35
C VAL A 17 -17.79 25.91 -3.82
N ASN A 18 -18.49 26.53 -2.87
CA ASN A 18 -19.78 26.00 -2.40
C ASN A 18 -20.87 26.05 -3.48
N GLN A 19 -20.85 27.03 -4.37
CA GLN A 19 -21.76 27.10 -5.53
C GLN A 19 -21.42 26.04 -6.57
N THR A 20 -20.14 25.83 -6.90
CA THR A 20 -19.70 24.77 -7.82
C THR A 20 -19.97 23.38 -7.23
N LEU A 21 -19.75 23.17 -5.93
CA LEU A 21 -20.06 21.91 -5.26
C LEU A 21 -21.57 21.64 -5.21
N LYS A 22 -22.40 22.69 -5.05
CA LYS A 22 -23.87 22.60 -5.19
C LYS A 22 -24.29 22.26 -6.63
N GLN A 23 -23.65 22.86 -7.63
CA GLN A 23 -23.88 22.52 -9.03
C GLN A 23 -23.49 21.07 -9.32
N ILE A 24 -22.35 20.59 -8.82
CA ILE A 24 -21.89 19.21 -9.01
C ILE A 24 -22.79 18.21 -8.27
N LYS A 25 -23.25 18.52 -7.05
CA LYS A 25 -24.22 17.67 -6.33
C LYS A 25 -25.57 17.55 -7.04
N ASN A 26 -25.93 18.52 -7.87
CA ASN A 26 -27.19 18.55 -8.59
C ASN A 26 -27.11 17.89 -9.98
N PHE A 27 -25.96 17.34 -10.39
CA PHE A 27 -25.79 16.72 -11.70
C PHE A 27 -25.16 15.32 -11.64
N LEU A 28 -26.00 14.32 -11.92
CA LEU A 28 -25.62 13.05 -12.54
C LEU A 28 -26.87 12.42 -13.18
N PRO A 29 -26.84 11.85 -14.40
CA PRO A 29 -25.96 12.08 -15.55
C PRO A 29 -26.74 12.60 -16.78
N ARG A 30 -26.03 13.20 -17.76
CA ARG A 30 -26.16 12.97 -19.23
C ARG A 30 -25.61 14.15 -20.05
N ASP A 31 -24.53 13.84 -20.78
CA ASP A 31 -24.10 14.35 -22.08
C ASP A 31 -24.55 15.76 -22.54
N SER A 32 -23.71 16.77 -22.28
CA SER A 32 -23.19 17.72 -23.29
C SER A 32 -22.37 18.81 -22.58
N LEU A 33 -21.05 18.79 -22.77
CA LEU A 33 -20.14 19.80 -22.22
C LEU A 33 -20.08 21.02 -23.15
N THR A 34 -20.72 22.10 -22.76
CA THR A 34 -20.32 23.47 -23.14
C THR A 34 -19.95 24.21 -21.86
N VAL A 35 -18.65 24.30 -21.59
CA VAL A 35 -18.09 25.04 -20.45
C VAL A 35 -18.09 26.54 -20.80
N SER A 36 -18.65 27.37 -19.91
CA SER A 36 -18.67 28.83 -20.04
C SER A 36 -17.28 29.42 -19.79
N GLU A 37 -16.68 30.04 -20.80
CA GLU A 37 -15.34 30.67 -20.76
C GLU A 37 -15.23 31.78 -19.70
N SER A 38 -16.34 32.46 -19.35
CA SER A 38 -16.37 33.57 -18.38
C SER A 38 -16.00 33.21 -16.93
N ASN A 39 -16.04 31.92 -16.58
CA ASN A 39 -15.80 31.45 -15.20
C ASN A 39 -14.33 31.13 -14.91
N ALA A 40 -13.54 30.86 -15.96
CA ALA A 40 -12.11 30.60 -15.85
C ALA A 40 -11.32 31.88 -15.55
N GLU A 41 -11.70 32.99 -16.18
CA GLU A 41 -11.04 34.29 -16.03
C GLU A 41 -11.12 34.83 -14.60
N ASN A 42 -12.30 34.75 -13.95
CA ASN A 42 -12.48 35.21 -12.56
C ASN A 42 -11.60 34.44 -11.55
N ILE A 43 -11.41 33.13 -11.73
CA ILE A 43 -10.56 32.32 -10.84
C ILE A 43 -9.08 32.68 -11.07
N VAL A 44 -8.65 32.83 -12.32
CA VAL A 44 -7.29 33.25 -12.67
C VAL A 44 -7.00 34.67 -12.13
N GLU A 45 -7.97 35.58 -12.22
CA GLU A 45 -7.87 36.94 -11.69
C GLU A 45 -7.79 36.97 -10.16
N SER A 46 -8.56 36.12 -9.45
CA SER A 46 -8.45 35.95 -8.00
C SER A 46 -7.13 35.30 -7.55
N LEU A 47 -6.50 34.47 -8.38
CA LEU A 47 -5.19 33.87 -8.12
C LEU A 47 -4.04 34.86 -8.39
N ARG A 48 -4.25 35.86 -9.26
CA ARG A 48 -3.27 36.90 -9.60
C ARG A 48 -3.02 37.93 -8.48
N THR A 49 -3.94 38.06 -7.53
CA THR A 49 -3.80 39.01 -6.39
C THR A 49 -2.84 38.52 -5.30
N VAL A 50 -2.46 37.24 -5.31
CA VAL A 50 -1.57 36.65 -4.30
C VAL A 50 -0.10 36.99 -4.62
N GLN A 51 0.45 38.00 -3.97
CA GLN A 51 1.82 38.49 -4.25
C GLN A 51 2.82 38.31 -3.09
N THR A 52 2.36 37.81 -1.94
CA THR A 52 3.18 37.69 -0.73
C THR A 52 3.00 36.32 -0.09
N ILE A 53 4.10 35.73 0.36
CA ILE A 53 4.08 34.52 1.20
C ILE A 53 3.67 34.92 2.61
N SER A 54 2.66 34.24 3.17
CA SER A 54 2.36 34.36 4.59
C SER A 54 3.41 33.58 5.38
N THR A 55 3.97 34.23 6.41
CA THR A 55 4.87 33.59 7.37
C THR A 55 4.10 32.88 8.49
N ASN A 56 2.76 32.95 8.50
CA ASN A 56 1.92 32.28 9.49
C ASN A 56 1.54 30.86 9.03
N HIS A 57 1.82 29.88 9.88
CA HIS A 57 1.55 28.46 9.62
C HIS A 57 0.06 28.17 9.33
N GLN A 58 -0.83 29.01 9.86
CA GLN A 58 -2.28 28.87 9.72
C GLN A 58 -2.80 29.17 8.30
N ASP A 59 -2.04 29.89 7.48
CA ASP A 59 -2.48 30.28 6.14
C ASP A 59 -2.07 29.28 5.05
N LEU A 60 -1.09 28.41 5.31
CA LEU A 60 -0.59 27.42 4.34
C LEU A 60 -1.68 26.52 3.72
N PRO A 61 -2.68 26.01 4.46
CA PRO A 61 -3.76 25.22 3.88
C PRO A 61 -4.52 25.97 2.77
N SER A 62 -4.70 27.28 2.94
CA SER A 62 -5.36 28.14 1.96
C SER A 62 -4.53 28.27 0.69
N PHE A 63 -3.22 28.50 0.82
CA PHE A 63 -2.31 28.53 -0.34
C PHE A 63 -2.22 27.19 -1.06
N PHE A 64 -2.17 26.09 -0.31
CA PHE A 64 -2.19 24.74 -0.87
C PHE A 64 -3.49 24.47 -1.64
N PHE A 65 -4.63 24.86 -1.09
CA PHE A 65 -5.92 24.74 -1.79
C PHE A 65 -5.93 25.54 -3.11
N LEU A 66 -5.46 26.79 -3.08
CA LEU A 66 -5.32 27.63 -4.27
C LEU A 66 -4.40 26.99 -5.31
N PHE A 67 -3.28 26.42 -4.87
CA PHE A 67 -2.36 25.67 -5.72
C PHE A 67 -3.06 24.46 -6.37
N CYS A 68 -3.79 23.65 -5.60
CA CYS A 68 -4.55 22.52 -6.13
C CYS A 68 -5.60 22.95 -7.16
N MET A 69 -6.33 24.04 -6.89
CA MET A 69 -7.30 24.61 -7.83
C MET A 69 -6.62 25.04 -9.14
N LYS A 70 -5.47 25.70 -9.05
CA LYS A 70 -4.68 26.10 -10.23
C LYS A 70 -4.15 24.88 -11.01
N LEU A 71 -3.70 23.83 -10.30
CA LEU A 71 -3.23 22.58 -10.91
C LEU A 71 -4.35 21.83 -11.64
N LEU A 72 -5.56 21.82 -11.07
CA LEU A 72 -6.73 21.23 -11.71
C LEU A 72 -7.13 22.02 -12.96
N HIS A 73 -7.11 23.35 -12.89
CA HIS A 73 -7.40 24.21 -14.03
C HIS A 73 -6.38 24.01 -15.17
N SER A 74 -5.09 23.95 -14.86
CA SER A 74 -4.04 23.74 -15.88
C SER A 74 -4.12 22.35 -16.52
N LYS A 75 -4.42 21.31 -15.75
CA LYS A 75 -4.68 19.95 -16.28
C LYS A 75 -5.96 19.87 -17.11
N SER A 76 -6.98 20.66 -16.79
CA SER A 76 -8.23 20.75 -17.56
C SER A 76 -8.06 21.53 -18.88
N LEU A 77 -7.15 22.51 -18.93
CA LEU A 77 -6.86 23.29 -20.13
C LEU A 77 -5.91 22.56 -21.09
N ALA A 78 -5.10 21.62 -20.57
CA ALA A 78 -4.27 20.74 -21.38
C ALA A 78 -5.16 19.78 -22.18
N LYS A 79 -5.43 20.11 -23.45
CA LYS A 79 -6.09 19.20 -24.41
C LYS A 79 -5.45 17.80 -24.33
N PRO A 80 -6.23 16.71 -24.34
CA PRO A 80 -5.68 15.37 -24.35
C PRO A 80 -4.81 15.22 -25.60
N ILE A 81 -3.50 15.07 -25.40
CA ILE A 81 -2.58 14.72 -26.47
C ILE A 81 -2.97 13.30 -26.90
N ALA A 82 -3.62 13.19 -28.06
CA ALA A 82 -3.83 11.92 -28.73
C ALA A 82 -2.48 11.19 -28.84
N PRO A 83 -2.42 9.87 -28.61
CA PRO A 83 -1.16 9.14 -28.67
C PRO A 83 -0.59 9.25 -30.09
N LYS A 84 0.52 9.97 -30.25
CA LYS A 84 1.30 9.97 -31.49
C LYS A 84 1.84 8.55 -31.69
N GLN A 85 1.25 7.84 -32.64
CA GLN A 85 1.84 6.65 -33.25
C GLN A 85 3.25 7.02 -33.75
N GLN A 86 4.28 6.46 -33.13
CA GLN A 86 5.60 6.40 -33.73
C GLN A 86 5.51 5.52 -34.97
N LYS A 87 5.55 6.16 -36.15
CA LYS A 87 5.89 5.50 -37.41
C LYS A 87 7.34 5.02 -37.29
N GLY A 88 7.50 3.70 -37.15
CA GLY A 88 8.81 3.05 -37.29
C GLY A 88 9.31 3.20 -38.73
N SER A 89 10.45 3.86 -38.90
CA SER A 89 11.24 3.80 -40.11
C SER A 89 11.98 2.46 -40.15
N SER A 90 11.64 1.64 -41.14
CA SER A 90 12.32 0.41 -41.51
C SER A 90 13.71 0.73 -42.08
N THR A 91 14.76 0.21 -41.44
CA THR A 91 16.06 0.02 -42.09
C THR A 91 16.45 -1.44 -41.95
N SER A 92 16.78 -2.03 -43.10
CA SER A 92 17.02 -3.44 -43.39
C SER A 92 18.06 -4.13 -42.50
N CYS A 93 17.70 -5.28 -41.94
CA CYS A 93 18.65 -6.25 -41.40
C CYS A 93 19.08 -7.22 -42.51
N THR A 94 20.38 -7.24 -42.80
CA THR A 94 21.05 -8.31 -43.54
C THR A 94 21.05 -9.60 -42.71
N GLN A 95 20.63 -10.69 -43.33
CA GLN A 95 20.74 -12.05 -42.81
C GLN A 95 22.21 -12.47 -42.70
N ASN A 96 22.59 -13.13 -41.61
CA ASN A 96 23.03 -14.53 -41.70
C ASN A 96 23.34 -15.18 -40.34
N GLY A 97 22.80 -16.39 -40.18
CA GLY A 97 23.36 -17.49 -39.40
C GLY A 97 23.33 -17.36 -37.88
N PHE A 98 22.42 -18.07 -37.21
CA PHE A 98 22.70 -18.86 -35.98
C PHE A 98 21.46 -19.68 -35.57
N PHE A 99 21.07 -20.64 -36.42
CA PHE A 99 20.08 -21.67 -36.07
C PHE A 99 20.74 -22.75 -35.21
N LYS A 100 20.82 -22.55 -33.87
CA LYS A 100 20.80 -23.67 -32.89
C LYS A 100 20.78 -23.31 -31.40
N SER A 101 20.94 -22.05 -30.98
CA SER A 101 20.98 -21.69 -29.54
C SER A 101 19.71 -21.03 -28.99
N THR A 102 18.79 -20.59 -29.86
CA THR A 102 17.65 -19.75 -29.46
C THR A 102 16.46 -20.54 -28.89
N TRP A 103 16.42 -21.87 -29.04
CA TRP A 103 15.28 -22.65 -28.53
C TRP A 103 15.35 -22.87 -27.01
N MET A 104 16.54 -22.92 -26.40
CA MET A 104 16.69 -23.07 -24.94
C MET A 104 16.70 -21.72 -24.19
N SER A 105 17.11 -20.61 -24.82
CA SER A 105 17.11 -19.29 -24.16
C SER A 105 15.74 -18.60 -24.14
N ASN A 106 14.82 -19.02 -25.01
CA ASN A 106 13.44 -18.52 -25.03
C ASN A 106 12.52 -19.24 -24.03
N TRP A 107 12.90 -20.40 -23.52
CA TRP A 107 12.11 -21.11 -22.51
C TRP A 107 12.20 -20.44 -21.14
N SER A 108 13.36 -19.89 -20.76
CA SER A 108 13.52 -19.19 -19.48
C SER A 108 12.87 -17.81 -19.42
N THR A 109 12.60 -17.20 -20.58
CA THR A 109 12.01 -15.85 -20.69
C THR A 109 10.49 -15.85 -20.95
N ILE A 110 9.91 -16.94 -21.47
CA ILE A 110 8.45 -17.12 -21.63
C ILE A 110 7.77 -17.60 -20.35
N VAL A 111 8.55 -18.14 -19.44
CA VAL A 111 8.03 -18.77 -18.24
C VAL A 111 7.93 -17.74 -17.13
N ASN A 112 6.81 -17.03 -17.14
CA ASN A 112 6.44 -16.04 -16.12
C ASN A 112 6.47 -16.73 -14.73
N SER A 113 7.49 -16.45 -13.92
CA SER A 113 7.73 -17.07 -12.61
C SER A 113 6.50 -17.03 -11.68
N LYS A 114 5.64 -16.01 -11.90
CA LYS A 114 4.35 -15.83 -11.24
C LYS A 114 3.33 -16.96 -11.48
N ARG A 115 3.41 -17.69 -12.59
CA ARG A 115 2.49 -18.80 -12.93
C ARG A 115 3.09 -20.19 -12.68
N LEU A 116 4.41 -20.32 -12.80
CA LEU A 116 5.08 -21.58 -12.49
C LEU A 116 4.94 -21.98 -11.03
N MET A 117 5.20 -21.04 -10.12
CA MET A 117 5.25 -21.35 -8.70
C MET A 117 3.91 -21.91 -8.20
N PRO A 118 2.74 -21.31 -8.54
CA PRO A 118 1.45 -21.90 -8.21
C PRO A 118 1.22 -23.28 -8.86
N ALA A 119 1.60 -23.46 -10.13
CA ALA A 119 1.43 -24.74 -10.82
C ALA A 119 2.29 -25.86 -10.20
N PHE A 120 3.54 -25.54 -9.85
CA PHE A 120 4.45 -26.45 -9.18
C PHE A 120 3.95 -26.82 -7.78
N LYS A 121 3.53 -25.83 -6.98
CA LYS A 121 2.90 -26.04 -5.67
C LYS A 121 1.69 -26.97 -5.79
N CYS A 122 0.81 -26.71 -6.75
CA CYS A 122 -0.37 -27.53 -6.97
C CYS A 122 0.01 -28.96 -7.37
N SER A 123 0.94 -29.13 -8.31
CA SER A 123 1.38 -30.45 -8.76
C SER A 123 2.02 -31.25 -7.62
N LEU A 124 2.87 -30.62 -6.80
CA LEU A 124 3.53 -31.27 -5.68
C LEU A 124 2.51 -31.62 -4.58
N SER A 125 1.62 -30.68 -4.23
CA SER A 125 0.56 -30.90 -3.26
C SER A 125 -0.38 -32.03 -3.69
N LEU A 126 -0.79 -32.04 -4.97
CA LEU A 126 -1.67 -33.06 -5.53
C LEU A 126 -1.00 -34.44 -5.52
N GLY A 127 0.27 -34.51 -5.93
CA GLY A 127 1.05 -35.75 -5.91
C GLY A 127 1.20 -36.32 -4.50
N LEU A 128 1.53 -35.47 -3.51
CA LEU A 128 1.62 -35.89 -2.11
C LEU A 128 0.25 -36.30 -1.55
N ALA A 129 -0.80 -35.54 -1.84
CA ALA A 129 -2.15 -35.85 -1.40
C ALA A 129 -2.60 -37.23 -1.89
N VAL A 130 -2.44 -37.50 -3.20
CA VAL A 130 -2.78 -38.80 -3.79
C VAL A 130 -1.90 -39.91 -3.21
N LEU A 131 -0.59 -39.69 -3.03
CA LEU A 131 0.31 -40.69 -2.43
C LEU A 131 -0.15 -41.09 -1.02
N PHE A 132 -0.35 -40.11 -0.13
CA PHE A 132 -0.81 -40.39 1.24
C PHE A 132 -2.25 -40.93 1.28
N GLY A 133 -3.11 -40.48 0.36
CA GLY A 133 -4.46 -41.03 0.21
C GLY A 133 -4.44 -42.50 -0.20
N LEU A 134 -3.59 -42.89 -1.15
CA LEU A 134 -3.41 -44.28 -1.58
C LEU A 134 -2.82 -45.15 -0.46
N ILE A 135 -1.93 -44.60 0.38
CA ILE A 135 -1.43 -45.31 1.58
C ILE A 135 -2.57 -45.60 2.56
N TYR A 136 -3.48 -44.64 2.77
CA TYR A 136 -4.60 -44.78 3.70
C TYR A 136 -5.75 -45.64 3.16
N SER A 137 -6.31 -45.28 2.01
CA SER A 137 -7.57 -45.81 1.46
C SER A 137 -7.35 -46.83 0.33
N LYS A 138 -6.09 -47.14 -0.01
CA LYS A 138 -5.68 -48.07 -1.08
C LYS A 138 -6.31 -47.73 -2.43
N LYS A 139 -7.43 -48.36 -2.78
CA LYS A 139 -8.04 -48.27 -4.12
C LYS A 139 -8.71 -46.93 -4.39
N ASP A 140 -9.27 -46.29 -3.36
CA ASP A 140 -10.02 -45.04 -3.50
C ASP A 140 -9.23 -43.81 -3.00
N GLY A 141 -7.97 -44.01 -2.66
CA GLY A 141 -7.10 -42.97 -2.12
C GLY A 141 -6.82 -41.83 -3.10
N TYR A 142 -7.08 -41.99 -4.40
CA TYR A 142 -6.92 -40.92 -5.38
C TYR A 142 -7.85 -39.72 -5.14
N TRP A 143 -8.95 -39.93 -4.41
CA TRP A 143 -9.90 -38.88 -4.06
C TRP A 143 -9.35 -37.84 -3.08
N SER A 144 -8.27 -38.14 -2.35
CA SER A 144 -7.57 -37.14 -1.51
C SER A 144 -6.96 -35.99 -2.32
N GLY A 145 -6.73 -36.18 -3.62
CA GLY A 145 -6.28 -35.13 -4.52
C GLY A 145 -7.37 -34.11 -4.89
N LEU A 146 -8.64 -34.48 -4.77
CA LEU A 146 -9.78 -33.63 -5.13
C LEU A 146 -9.81 -32.30 -4.33
N PRO A 147 -9.65 -32.29 -2.98
CA PRO A 147 -9.54 -31.05 -2.22
C PRO A 147 -8.44 -30.14 -2.72
N VAL A 148 -7.29 -30.67 -3.15
CA VAL A 148 -6.17 -29.89 -3.67
C VAL A 148 -6.51 -29.29 -5.04
N ALA A 149 -7.07 -30.10 -5.95
CA ALA A 149 -7.43 -29.66 -7.29
C ALA A 149 -8.48 -28.54 -7.28
N ILE A 150 -9.48 -28.66 -6.41
CA ILE A 150 -10.55 -27.66 -6.25
C ILE A 150 -10.05 -26.43 -5.48
N SER A 151 -8.90 -26.56 -4.81
CA SER A 151 -8.27 -25.45 -4.09
C SER A 151 -7.35 -24.57 -4.89
N LEU A 152 -7.16 -24.87 -6.18
CA LEU A 152 -6.29 -24.08 -7.04
C LEU A 152 -6.94 -22.73 -7.39
N ALA A 153 -6.74 -21.74 -6.52
CA ALA A 153 -6.96 -20.35 -6.86
C ALA A 153 -5.70 -19.79 -7.53
N ALA A 154 -5.85 -19.10 -8.66
CA ALA A 154 -4.74 -18.40 -9.31
C ALA A 154 -4.29 -17.15 -8.52
N ALA A 155 -5.13 -16.68 -7.60
CA ALA A 155 -4.85 -15.58 -6.69
C ALA A 155 -4.40 -16.13 -5.32
N ARG A 156 -3.49 -15.39 -4.68
CA ARG A 156 -3.07 -15.67 -3.30
C ARG A 156 -4.25 -15.43 -2.37
N GLU A 157 -4.68 -16.48 -1.68
CA GLU A 157 -5.68 -16.40 -0.61
C GLU A 157 -5.03 -16.84 0.70
N ALA A 158 -5.63 -16.47 1.84
CA ALA A 158 -5.18 -16.92 3.16
C ALA A 158 -5.30 -18.46 3.25
N THR A 159 -4.20 -19.18 3.00
CA THR A 159 -4.13 -20.65 2.87
C THR A 159 -4.87 -21.37 4.00
N PHE A 160 -4.63 -20.92 5.23
CA PHE A 160 -5.23 -21.50 6.43
C PHE A 160 -6.73 -21.24 6.56
N LYS A 161 -7.19 -20.03 6.22
CA LYS A 161 -8.63 -19.70 6.22
C LYS A 161 -9.36 -20.59 5.22
N VAL A 162 -8.84 -20.65 4.00
CA VAL A 162 -9.41 -21.39 2.87
C VAL A 162 -9.47 -22.88 3.17
N ALA A 163 -8.39 -23.45 3.73
CA ALA A 163 -8.37 -24.85 4.14
C ALA A 163 -9.39 -25.14 5.24
N ASN A 164 -9.51 -24.26 6.24
CA ASN A 164 -10.47 -24.43 7.33
C ASN A 164 -11.92 -24.40 6.82
N VAL A 165 -12.31 -23.41 6.01
CA VAL A 165 -13.68 -23.33 5.48
C VAL A 165 -14.02 -24.49 4.55
N LYS A 166 -13.05 -25.03 3.80
CA LYS A 166 -13.21 -26.23 2.96
C LYS A 166 -13.38 -27.49 3.78
N ALA A 167 -12.59 -27.66 4.84
CA ALA A 167 -12.76 -28.76 5.77
C ALA A 167 -14.17 -28.73 6.39
N GLN A 168 -14.59 -27.58 6.91
CA GLN A 168 -15.92 -27.39 7.49
C GLN A 168 -17.03 -27.65 6.47
N GLY A 169 -16.92 -27.09 5.26
CA GLY A 169 -17.88 -27.31 4.18
C GLY A 169 -18.00 -28.79 3.84
N THR A 170 -16.89 -29.49 3.64
CA THR A 170 -16.89 -30.92 3.34
C THR A 170 -17.53 -31.76 4.45
N VAL A 171 -17.25 -31.44 5.71
CA VAL A 171 -17.89 -32.12 6.86
C VAL A 171 -19.41 -31.88 6.84
N LEU A 172 -19.86 -30.63 6.64
CA LEU A 172 -21.28 -30.32 6.54
C LEU A 172 -21.97 -31.09 5.40
N GLY A 173 -21.36 -31.11 4.21
CA GLY A 173 -21.88 -31.83 3.05
C GLY A 173 -21.91 -33.34 3.24
N THR A 174 -20.87 -33.92 3.81
CA THR A 174 -20.79 -35.37 4.06
C THR A 174 -21.80 -35.80 5.13
N VAL A 175 -21.97 -35.05 6.21
CA VAL A 175 -22.99 -35.30 7.24
C VAL A 175 -24.40 -35.23 6.64
N TYR A 176 -24.69 -34.20 5.84
CA TYR A 176 -25.96 -34.10 5.13
C TYR A 176 -26.21 -35.28 4.19
N GLY A 177 -25.19 -35.69 3.43
CA GLY A 177 -25.26 -36.84 2.54
C GLY A 177 -25.52 -38.16 3.27
N VAL A 178 -24.91 -38.36 4.45
CA VAL A 178 -25.16 -39.52 5.31
C VAL A 178 -26.60 -39.51 5.82
N PHE A 179 -27.09 -38.37 6.31
CA PHE A 179 -28.47 -38.22 6.77
C PHE A 179 -29.47 -38.57 5.66
N CYS A 180 -29.28 -38.03 4.45
CA CYS A 180 -30.10 -38.34 3.30
C CYS A 180 -30.00 -39.81 2.86
N CYS A 181 -28.83 -40.45 3.02
CA CYS A 181 -28.68 -41.89 2.77
C CYS A 181 -29.52 -42.74 3.74
N PHE A 182 -29.62 -42.34 5.01
CA PHE A 182 -30.45 -43.03 6.01
C PHE A 182 -31.95 -42.80 5.76
N VAL A 183 -32.35 -41.57 5.44
CA VAL A 183 -33.76 -41.23 5.20
C VAL A 183 -34.28 -41.85 3.89
N PHE A 184 -33.47 -41.89 2.84
CA PHE A 184 -33.86 -42.34 1.49
C PHE A 184 -33.13 -43.62 1.06
N GLU A 185 -33.05 -44.59 1.97
CA GLU A 185 -32.24 -45.81 1.81
C GLU A 185 -32.64 -46.63 0.56
N ARG A 186 -33.94 -46.74 0.23
CA ARG A 186 -34.46 -47.62 -0.83
C ARG A 186 -34.57 -47.03 -2.24
N TYR A 187 -34.50 -45.70 -2.41
CA TYR A 187 -34.80 -45.06 -3.70
C TYR A 187 -33.71 -44.11 -4.15
N LEU A 188 -32.81 -44.58 -5.02
CA LEU A 188 -31.74 -43.77 -5.63
C LEU A 188 -32.23 -42.48 -6.32
N PRO A 189 -33.36 -42.46 -7.06
CA PRO A 189 -33.84 -41.22 -7.69
C PRO A 189 -34.24 -40.14 -6.68
N ILE A 190 -34.78 -40.54 -5.52
CA ILE A 190 -35.24 -39.62 -4.47
C ILE A 190 -34.04 -38.97 -3.76
N ARG A 191 -32.89 -39.65 -3.69
CA ARG A 191 -31.63 -39.07 -3.19
C ARG A 191 -31.10 -37.91 -4.04
N PHE A 192 -31.40 -37.89 -5.34
CA PHE A 192 -31.06 -36.75 -6.19
C PHE A 192 -32.01 -35.57 -5.96
N ILE A 193 -33.30 -35.85 -5.70
CA ILE A 193 -34.28 -34.81 -5.35
C ILE A 193 -33.90 -34.15 -4.01
N SER A 194 -33.37 -34.92 -3.06
CA SER A 194 -32.88 -34.37 -1.78
C SER A 194 -31.65 -33.47 -1.92
N LEU A 195 -31.01 -33.35 -3.08
CA LEU A 195 -29.97 -32.35 -3.31
C LEU A 195 -30.55 -30.94 -3.55
N LEU A 196 -31.81 -30.82 -4.01
CA LEU A 196 -32.40 -29.51 -4.30
C LEU A 196 -32.43 -28.56 -3.08
N PRO A 197 -32.88 -29.00 -1.89
CA PRO A 197 -32.79 -28.15 -0.69
C PRO A 197 -31.34 -27.85 -0.31
N TRP A 198 -30.43 -28.80 -0.52
CA TRP A 198 -29.01 -28.63 -0.21
C TRP A 198 -28.34 -27.59 -1.12
N PHE A 199 -28.68 -27.54 -2.41
CA PHE A 199 -28.16 -26.51 -3.31
C PHE A 199 -28.58 -25.09 -2.90
N VAL A 200 -29.79 -24.94 -2.34
CA VAL A 200 -30.23 -23.64 -1.80
C VAL A 200 -29.38 -23.27 -0.58
N VAL A 201 -29.16 -24.21 0.33
CA VAL A 201 -28.34 -23.99 1.54
C VAL A 201 -26.87 -23.75 1.19
N SER A 202 -26.28 -24.54 0.29
CA SER A 202 -24.89 -24.37 -0.15
C SER A 202 -24.69 -23.06 -0.90
N SER A 203 -25.69 -22.62 -1.68
CA SER A 203 -25.70 -21.29 -2.30
C SER A 203 -25.71 -20.17 -1.26
N PHE A 204 -26.47 -20.31 -0.18
CA PHE A 204 -26.41 -19.36 0.93
C PHE A 204 -25.03 -19.36 1.60
N LEU A 205 -24.47 -20.54 1.90
CA LEU A 205 -23.13 -20.68 2.49
C LEU A 205 -22.05 -20.04 1.60
N ARG A 206 -22.18 -20.22 0.29
CA ARG A 206 -21.31 -19.66 -0.75
C ARG A 206 -21.26 -18.13 -0.75
N HIS A 207 -22.36 -17.47 -0.39
CA HIS A 207 -22.46 -16.01 -0.29
C HIS A 207 -22.24 -15.48 1.14
N SER A 208 -22.15 -16.36 2.13
CA SER A 208 -21.90 -15.97 3.52
C SER A 208 -20.46 -15.48 3.72
N GLN A 209 -20.27 -14.48 4.59
CA GLN A 209 -18.93 -14.00 4.96
C GLN A 209 -18.12 -15.05 5.74
N MET A 210 -18.80 -15.98 6.43
CA MET A 210 -18.17 -17.00 7.27
C MET A 210 -17.57 -18.15 6.46
N TYR A 211 -18.29 -18.69 5.47
CA TYR A 211 -17.85 -19.85 4.69
C TYR A 211 -17.29 -19.46 3.30
N GLY A 212 -17.82 -18.39 2.71
CA GLY A 212 -17.44 -17.91 1.39
C GLY A 212 -17.59 -18.96 0.28
N GLN A 213 -17.03 -18.65 -0.89
CA GLN A 213 -17.11 -19.51 -2.08
C GLN A 213 -16.50 -20.90 -1.82
N ALA A 214 -15.34 -20.92 -1.17
CA ALA A 214 -14.59 -22.12 -0.84
C ALA A 214 -15.39 -23.09 0.02
N GLY A 215 -16.01 -22.63 1.11
CA GLY A 215 -16.80 -23.48 2.00
C GLY A 215 -18.10 -23.96 1.36
N GLY A 216 -18.81 -23.09 0.63
CA GLY A 216 -20.07 -23.44 -0.04
C GLY A 216 -19.90 -24.51 -1.13
N ILE A 217 -18.89 -24.36 -2.00
CA ILE A 217 -18.57 -25.34 -3.05
C ILE A 217 -18.15 -26.68 -2.42
N SER A 218 -17.33 -26.65 -1.36
CA SER A 218 -16.90 -27.87 -0.66
C SER A 218 -18.07 -28.61 -0.01
N ALA A 219 -19.06 -27.88 0.52
CA ALA A 219 -20.29 -28.43 1.09
C ALA A 219 -21.18 -29.08 0.04
N GLU A 220 -21.29 -28.48 -1.14
CA GLU A 220 -22.02 -29.05 -2.27
C GLU A 220 -21.39 -30.37 -2.74
N ILE A 221 -20.08 -30.35 -2.99
CA ILE A 221 -19.33 -31.54 -3.45
C ILE A 221 -19.37 -32.67 -2.41
N GLY A 222 -19.22 -32.35 -1.13
CA GLY A 222 -19.27 -33.33 -0.05
C GLY A 222 -20.59 -34.12 -0.04
N ALA A 223 -21.73 -33.44 -0.24
CA ALA A 223 -23.03 -34.09 -0.32
C ALA A 223 -23.21 -34.91 -1.60
N ILE A 224 -22.77 -34.38 -2.75
CA ILE A 224 -22.85 -35.07 -4.06
C ILE A 224 -22.05 -36.38 -4.02
N LEU A 225 -20.84 -36.36 -3.45
CA LEU A 225 -19.99 -37.56 -3.38
C LEU A 225 -20.62 -38.66 -2.54
N VAL A 226 -21.23 -38.32 -1.41
CA VAL A 226 -21.90 -39.31 -0.54
C VAL A 226 -23.21 -39.81 -1.16
N LEU A 227 -24.01 -38.94 -1.79
CA LEU A 227 -25.31 -39.34 -2.35
C LEU A 227 -25.20 -40.03 -3.71
N GLY A 228 -24.19 -39.69 -4.51
CA GLY A 228 -23.93 -40.29 -5.82
C GLY A 228 -23.35 -41.71 -5.77
N ARG A 229 -23.08 -42.26 -4.58
CA ARG A 229 -22.50 -43.58 -4.41
C ARG A 229 -23.47 -44.69 -4.80
N LYS A 230 -22.96 -45.72 -5.48
CA LYS A 230 -23.74 -46.92 -5.87
C LYS A 230 -23.25 -48.24 -5.26
N ILE A 231 -22.01 -48.34 -4.74
CA ILE A 231 -21.37 -49.64 -4.42
C ILE A 231 -20.50 -49.63 -3.12
N PHE A 232 -20.36 -48.50 -2.41
CA PHE A 232 -19.56 -48.45 -1.18
C PHE A 232 -20.39 -48.90 0.03
N GLY A 233 -19.76 -49.58 0.99
CA GLY A 233 -20.34 -50.19 2.20
C GLY A 233 -21.22 -49.26 3.08
N PRO A 234 -21.11 -49.30 4.41
CA PRO A 234 -21.92 -48.43 5.26
C PRO A 234 -21.71 -46.94 4.89
N PRO A 235 -22.77 -46.11 4.80
CA PRO A 235 -22.65 -44.68 4.48
C PRO A 235 -21.70 -43.94 5.42
N SER A 236 -21.64 -44.34 6.69
CA SER A 236 -20.74 -43.81 7.70
C SER A 236 -19.27 -43.99 7.34
N ASP A 237 -18.87 -45.17 6.88
CA ASP A 237 -17.47 -45.54 6.66
C ASP A 237 -16.92 -44.77 5.46
N PHE A 238 -17.75 -44.62 4.42
CA PHE A 238 -17.41 -43.80 3.27
C PHE A 238 -17.31 -42.31 3.65
N ALA A 239 -18.23 -41.79 4.47
CA ALA A 239 -18.15 -40.41 4.93
C ALA A 239 -16.89 -40.14 5.76
N ILE A 240 -16.53 -41.07 6.66
CA ILE A 240 -15.28 -41.00 7.43
C ILE A 240 -14.08 -41.01 6.48
N ALA A 241 -14.03 -41.93 5.51
CA ALA A 241 -12.95 -41.99 4.52
C ALA A 241 -12.84 -40.67 3.74
N ARG A 242 -13.95 -40.08 3.29
CA ARG A 242 -13.96 -38.80 2.57
C ARG A 242 -13.50 -37.62 3.42
N ILE A 243 -13.91 -37.57 4.70
CA ILE A 243 -13.43 -36.54 5.62
C ILE A 243 -11.91 -36.69 5.81
N VAL A 244 -11.43 -37.90 6.11
CA VAL A 244 -9.99 -38.17 6.34
C VAL A 244 -9.15 -37.85 5.09
N GLU A 245 -9.57 -38.31 3.92
CA GLU A 245 -8.90 -37.99 2.65
C GLU A 245 -8.89 -36.50 2.35
N THR A 246 -9.94 -35.77 2.74
CA THR A 246 -10.00 -34.31 2.62
C THR A 246 -8.96 -33.65 3.52
N PHE A 247 -8.85 -34.09 4.77
CA PHE A 247 -7.82 -33.61 5.67
C PHE A 247 -6.41 -33.95 5.19
N ILE A 248 -6.19 -35.14 4.62
CA ILE A 248 -4.90 -35.52 3.99
C ILE A 248 -4.56 -34.54 2.86
N GLY A 249 -5.50 -34.30 1.93
CA GLY A 249 -5.29 -33.38 0.81
C GLY A 249 -5.00 -31.95 1.26
N LEU A 250 -5.81 -31.41 2.16
CA LEU A 250 -5.61 -30.06 2.71
C LEU A 250 -4.29 -29.95 3.49
N SER A 251 -3.91 -30.96 4.25
CA SER A 251 -2.64 -30.99 4.99
C SER A 251 -1.45 -30.98 4.03
N CYS A 252 -1.52 -31.73 2.93
CA CYS A 252 -0.48 -31.71 1.89
C CYS A 252 -0.38 -30.34 1.20
N SER A 253 -1.51 -29.69 0.94
CA SER A 253 -1.54 -28.32 0.41
C SER A 253 -0.90 -27.32 1.36
N ILE A 254 -1.27 -27.34 2.63
CA ILE A 254 -0.69 -26.47 3.66
C ILE A 254 0.81 -26.75 3.79
N LEU A 255 1.22 -28.01 3.85
CA LEU A 255 2.63 -28.40 3.98
C LEU A 255 3.46 -27.87 2.82
N VAL A 256 3.01 -28.08 1.58
CA VAL A 256 3.70 -27.60 0.38
C VAL A 256 3.75 -26.07 0.34
N ASP A 257 2.67 -25.40 0.73
CA ASP A 257 2.67 -23.94 0.83
C ASP A 257 3.65 -23.43 1.89
N LEU A 258 3.71 -24.05 3.07
CA LEU A 258 4.68 -23.71 4.11
C LEU A 258 6.12 -23.99 3.69
N LEU A 259 6.38 -25.08 2.96
CA LEU A 259 7.73 -25.44 2.51
C LEU A 259 8.23 -24.53 1.39
N LEU A 260 7.38 -24.23 0.41
CA LEU A 260 7.77 -23.46 -0.78
C LEU A 260 7.57 -21.95 -0.63
N GLN A 261 6.69 -21.53 0.29
CA GLN A 261 6.44 -20.12 0.58
C GLN A 261 6.08 -19.92 2.07
N PRO A 262 7.06 -20.07 2.98
CA PRO A 262 6.84 -20.06 4.43
C PRO A 262 6.31 -18.73 5.01
N THR A 263 6.09 -17.70 4.20
CA THR A 263 5.78 -16.35 4.67
C THR A 263 4.27 -16.11 4.76
N ARG A 264 3.75 -16.35 5.96
CA ARG A 264 2.42 -15.93 6.43
C ARG A 264 2.13 -14.46 6.07
N ALA A 265 0.87 -14.13 5.74
CA ALA A 265 0.52 -12.76 5.33
C ALA A 265 0.89 -11.70 6.38
N SER A 266 0.77 -12.03 7.67
CA SER A 266 1.20 -11.15 8.76
C SER A 266 2.70 -10.82 8.74
N SER A 267 3.55 -11.81 8.44
CA SER A 267 5.00 -11.63 8.33
C SER A 267 5.36 -10.79 7.10
N LEU A 268 4.70 -11.05 5.97
CA LEU A 268 4.89 -10.24 4.77
C LEU A 268 4.41 -8.81 4.94
N THR A 269 3.35 -8.59 5.73
CA THR A 269 2.90 -7.23 6.06
C THR A 269 4.03 -6.46 6.74
N LYS A 270 4.74 -7.07 7.69
CA LYS A 270 5.87 -6.44 8.38
C LYS A 270 7.05 -6.16 7.45
N VAL A 271 7.42 -7.13 6.59
CA VAL A 271 8.49 -6.95 5.59
C VAL A 271 8.14 -5.88 4.56
N GLN A 272 6.89 -5.90 4.07
CA GLN A 272 6.42 -4.90 3.10
C GLN A 272 6.33 -3.51 3.72
N LEU A 273 5.98 -3.41 5.00
CA LEU A 273 5.96 -2.14 5.73
C LEU A 273 7.37 -1.53 5.81
N SER A 274 8.38 -2.34 6.16
CA SER A 274 9.79 -1.90 6.11
C SER A 274 10.19 -1.43 4.71
N LYS A 275 9.82 -2.18 3.66
CA LYS A 275 10.06 -1.78 2.27
C LYS A 275 9.40 -0.45 1.91
N CYS A 276 8.18 -0.19 2.41
CA CYS A 276 7.52 1.11 2.24
C CYS A 276 8.35 2.23 2.86
N PHE A 277 8.92 2.02 4.06
CA PHE A 277 9.78 3.00 4.72
C PHE A 277 11.08 3.25 3.95
N GLY A 278 11.76 2.21 3.45
CA GLY A 278 12.94 2.39 2.62
C GLY A 278 12.65 3.19 1.35
N THR A 279 11.53 2.91 0.67
CA THR A 279 11.11 3.68 -0.52
C THR A 279 10.67 5.10 -0.15
N LEU A 280 10.04 5.30 1.01
CA LEU A 280 9.67 6.63 1.52
C LEU A 280 10.91 7.49 1.83
N SER A 281 11.94 6.91 2.44
CA SER A 281 13.22 7.60 2.65
C SER A 281 13.81 8.07 1.33
N ALA A 282 13.84 7.19 0.32
CA ALA A 282 14.33 7.54 -1.01
C ALA A 282 13.49 8.67 -1.67
N CYS A 283 12.19 8.75 -1.40
CA CYS A 283 11.35 9.85 -1.86
C CYS A 283 11.76 11.16 -1.18
N ILE A 284 11.89 11.17 0.14
CA ILE A 284 12.29 12.35 0.93
C ILE A 284 13.65 12.88 0.46
N ASP A 285 14.63 11.98 0.28
CA ASP A 285 15.97 12.34 -0.19
C ASP A 285 15.95 13.00 -1.59
N SER A 286 15.00 12.58 -2.42
CA SER A 286 14.82 13.07 -3.80
C SER A 286 14.15 14.45 -3.90
N ILE A 287 13.59 14.99 -2.80
CA ILE A 287 12.96 16.32 -2.81
C ILE A 287 14.06 17.38 -2.92
N SER A 288 14.31 17.97 -4.08
CA SER A 288 15.25 19.10 -4.19
C SER A 288 14.74 20.09 -5.22
N LEU A 289 15.06 21.36 -4.98
CA LEU A 289 14.75 22.46 -5.89
C LEU A 289 15.77 22.58 -7.03
N ALA A 290 16.92 21.92 -6.90
CA ALA A 290 18.00 21.91 -7.89
C ALA A 290 18.10 20.59 -8.68
N ALA A 291 17.39 19.54 -8.25
CA ALA A 291 17.43 18.22 -8.87
C ALA A 291 16.28 17.99 -9.86
N ASN A 292 16.51 17.08 -10.80
CA ASN A 292 15.55 16.68 -11.82
C ASN A 292 14.28 16.07 -11.19
N LYS A 293 13.10 16.62 -11.53
CA LYS A 293 11.77 16.11 -11.13
C LYS A 293 11.61 14.59 -11.26
N ASN A 294 12.24 13.98 -12.27
CA ASN A 294 12.03 12.58 -12.62
C ASN A 294 12.35 11.59 -11.49
N ASN A 295 13.36 11.89 -10.66
CA ASN A 295 13.76 11.00 -9.57
C ASN A 295 12.65 10.89 -8.50
N LEU A 296 12.07 12.02 -8.12
CA LEU A 296 10.98 12.07 -7.13
C LEU A 296 9.69 11.44 -7.68
N VAL A 297 9.40 11.62 -8.97
CA VAL A 297 8.22 10.98 -9.60
C VAL A 297 8.37 9.46 -9.66
N GLU A 298 9.56 8.95 -9.97
CA GLU A 298 9.79 7.50 -10.03
C GLU A 298 9.71 6.86 -8.64
N SER A 299 10.37 7.44 -7.64
CA SER A 299 10.32 6.95 -6.26
C SER A 299 8.91 7.02 -5.68
N GLN A 300 8.16 8.09 -5.97
CA GLN A 300 6.75 8.23 -5.56
C GLN A 300 5.86 7.15 -6.18
N ARG A 301 6.03 6.83 -7.48
CA ARG A 301 5.28 5.75 -8.13
C ARG A 301 5.60 4.39 -7.51
N ARG A 302 6.87 4.16 -7.17
CA ARG A 302 7.32 2.94 -6.48
C ARG A 302 6.67 2.83 -5.10
N LEU A 303 6.68 3.91 -4.32
CA LEU A 303 6.03 3.96 -3.01
C LEU A 303 4.53 3.66 -3.12
N LYS A 304 3.84 4.25 -4.11
CA LYS A 304 2.42 3.98 -4.36
C LYS A 304 2.15 2.49 -4.63
N LEU A 305 3.01 1.83 -5.39
CA LEU A 305 2.90 0.38 -5.63
C LEU A 305 3.11 -0.40 -4.34
N ASP A 306 4.14 -0.06 -3.57
CA ASP A 306 4.48 -0.74 -2.32
C ASP A 306 3.35 -0.60 -1.27
N VAL A 307 2.76 0.59 -1.13
CA VAL A 307 1.60 0.86 -0.25
C VAL A 307 0.36 0.08 -0.72
N SER A 308 0.13 -0.03 -2.03
CA SER A 308 -0.98 -0.84 -2.56
C SER A 308 -0.81 -2.34 -2.31
N GLU A 309 0.43 -2.81 -2.29
CA GLU A 309 0.78 -4.20 -1.97
C GLU A 309 0.67 -4.44 -0.45
N LEU A 310 1.08 -3.47 0.38
CA LEU A 310 0.89 -3.51 1.83
C LEU A 310 -0.60 -3.65 2.18
N ALA A 311 -1.48 -2.88 1.54
CA ALA A 311 -2.93 -2.97 1.74
C ALA A 311 -3.48 -4.38 1.45
N LYS A 312 -2.95 -5.06 0.42
CA LYS A 312 -3.34 -6.45 0.10
C LYS A 312 -2.91 -7.42 1.21
N PHE A 313 -1.68 -7.32 1.69
CA PHE A 313 -1.20 -8.20 2.75
C PHE A 313 -1.93 -7.98 4.08
N ILE A 314 -2.29 -6.74 4.41
CA ILE A 314 -3.13 -6.44 5.59
C ILE A 314 -4.49 -7.14 5.47
N GLY A 315 -5.16 -7.02 4.31
CA GLY A 315 -6.44 -7.68 4.06
C GLY A 315 -6.36 -9.21 4.10
N GLU A 316 -5.27 -9.80 3.62
CA GLU A 316 -5.00 -11.24 3.73
C GLU A 316 -4.76 -11.66 5.19
N ALA A 317 -3.97 -10.88 5.95
CA ALA A 317 -3.62 -11.18 7.33
C ALA A 317 -4.79 -11.04 8.31
N GLU A 318 -5.71 -10.11 8.06
CA GLU A 318 -6.91 -9.91 8.88
C GLU A 318 -7.84 -11.14 8.85
N VAL A 319 -7.91 -11.81 7.71
CA VAL A 319 -8.78 -12.96 7.53
C VAL A 319 -8.11 -14.30 7.88
N GLU A 320 -6.82 -14.29 8.20
CA GLU A 320 -6.10 -15.49 8.62
C GLU A 320 -6.53 -15.93 10.04
N PRO A 321 -6.78 -17.22 10.26
CA PRO A 321 -7.05 -17.73 11.61
C PRO A 321 -5.82 -17.57 12.51
N ASN A 322 -6.05 -17.16 13.76
CA ASN A 322 -4.98 -16.83 14.71
C ASN A 322 -4.19 -18.05 15.22
N PHE A 323 -4.75 -19.27 15.12
CA PHE A 323 -4.14 -20.55 15.56
C PHE A 323 -3.18 -20.41 16.76
N TRP A 324 -1.89 -20.69 16.55
CA TRP A 324 -0.83 -20.70 17.58
C TRP A 324 -0.03 -19.38 17.61
N PHE A 325 -0.48 -18.37 16.88
CA PHE A 325 0.25 -17.12 16.70
C PHE A 325 -0.45 -15.97 17.40
N LEU A 326 0.31 -14.92 17.69
CA LEU A 326 -0.27 -13.66 18.18
C LEU A 326 -1.32 -13.14 17.17
N PRO A 327 -2.50 -12.70 17.63
CA PRO A 327 -3.50 -12.10 16.77
C PRO A 327 -2.93 -10.91 15.99
N PHE A 328 -3.25 -10.87 14.69
CA PHE A 328 -2.80 -9.79 13.82
C PHE A 328 -3.53 -8.49 14.17
N HIS A 329 -2.78 -7.42 14.48
CA HIS A 329 -3.35 -6.13 14.87
C HIS A 329 -3.77 -5.30 13.65
N SER A 330 -4.81 -5.75 12.92
CA SER A 330 -5.27 -5.11 11.68
C SER A 330 -5.54 -3.61 11.86
N ALA A 331 -6.22 -3.21 12.94
CA ALA A 331 -6.53 -1.80 13.21
C ALA A 331 -5.30 -0.88 13.23
N CYS A 332 -4.19 -1.31 13.85
CA CYS A 332 -2.96 -0.53 13.93
C CYS A 332 -2.28 -0.43 12.55
N TYR A 333 -2.18 -1.55 11.83
CA TYR A 333 -1.64 -1.55 10.47
C TYR A 333 -2.49 -0.70 9.50
N CYS A 334 -3.81 -0.70 9.64
CA CYS A 334 -4.71 0.14 8.85
C CYS A 334 -4.53 1.65 9.14
N LYS A 335 -4.27 2.04 10.40
CA LYS A 335 -3.91 3.43 10.74
C LYS A 335 -2.61 3.84 10.03
N ILE A 336 -1.56 3.02 10.14
CA ILE A 336 -0.26 3.25 9.48
C ILE A 336 -0.43 3.33 7.96
N LEU A 337 -1.21 2.42 7.37
CA LEU A 337 -1.53 2.43 5.94
C LEU A 337 -2.24 3.71 5.52
N GLY A 338 -3.15 4.23 6.35
CA GLY A 338 -3.84 5.49 6.14
C GLY A 338 -2.86 6.67 6.05
N SER A 339 -1.91 6.77 6.98
CA SER A 339 -0.87 7.81 6.95
C SER A 339 0.09 7.64 5.78
N LEU A 340 0.53 6.41 5.47
CA LEU A 340 1.36 6.13 4.27
C LEU A 340 0.65 6.55 2.97
N SER A 341 -0.65 6.33 2.87
CA SER A 341 -1.43 6.73 1.70
C SER A 341 -1.47 8.25 1.54
N LYS A 342 -1.63 9.00 2.63
CA LYS A 342 -1.55 10.47 2.59
C LYS A 342 -0.14 10.96 2.23
N LEU A 343 0.91 10.33 2.75
CA LEU A 343 2.30 10.66 2.38
C LEU A 343 2.54 10.46 0.88
N VAL A 344 2.02 9.39 0.27
CA VAL A 344 2.08 9.16 -1.18
C VAL A 344 1.46 10.31 -1.98
N ASP A 345 0.33 10.84 -1.51
CA ASP A 345 -0.35 11.97 -2.15
C ASP A 345 0.42 13.28 -1.93
N LEU A 346 0.91 13.55 -0.72
CA LEU A 346 1.75 14.72 -0.42
C LEU A 346 3.02 14.75 -1.26
N LEU A 347 3.70 13.61 -1.42
CA LEU A 347 4.88 13.48 -2.27
C LEU A 347 4.57 13.69 -3.75
N LEU A 348 3.38 13.29 -4.22
CA LEU A 348 2.93 13.57 -5.58
C LEU A 348 2.79 15.08 -5.80
N PHE A 349 2.17 15.79 -4.85
CA PHE A 349 2.09 17.25 -4.91
C PHE A 349 3.47 17.89 -4.85
N SER A 350 4.36 17.43 -3.96
CA SER A 350 5.76 17.90 -3.92
C SER A 350 6.47 17.72 -5.25
N ALA A 351 6.26 16.59 -5.94
CA ALA A 351 6.84 16.35 -7.26
C ALA A 351 6.31 17.31 -8.34
N ASP A 352 5.00 17.59 -8.32
CA ASP A 352 4.39 18.56 -9.23
C ASP A 352 4.87 19.98 -8.94
N ILE A 353 5.01 20.35 -7.66
CA ILE A 353 5.53 21.65 -7.22
C ILE A 353 6.99 21.84 -7.64
N VAL A 354 7.87 20.87 -7.33
CA VAL A 354 9.29 20.91 -7.73
C VAL A 354 9.41 21.05 -9.24
N GLY A 355 8.60 20.31 -10.00
CA GLY A 355 8.56 20.43 -11.46
C GLY A 355 8.16 21.81 -11.98
N LEU A 356 7.19 22.45 -11.33
CA LEU A 356 6.78 23.81 -11.69
C LEU A 356 7.86 24.82 -11.33
N LEU A 357 8.50 24.68 -10.16
CA LEU A 357 9.60 25.55 -9.74
C LEU A 357 10.84 25.38 -10.63
N GLU A 358 11.15 24.16 -11.08
CA GLU A 358 12.20 23.88 -12.06
C GLU A 358 11.91 24.61 -13.39
N HIS A 359 10.68 24.54 -13.89
CA HIS A 359 10.28 25.27 -15.10
C HIS A 359 10.39 26.79 -14.94
N GLU A 360 9.94 27.34 -13.80
CA GLU A 360 10.05 28.78 -13.54
C GLU A 360 11.50 29.23 -13.33
N SER A 361 12.38 28.37 -12.80
CA SER A 361 13.81 28.67 -12.59
C SER A 361 14.52 29.09 -13.87
N HIS A 362 14.18 28.48 -15.01
CA HIS A 362 14.77 28.79 -16.30
C HIS A 362 14.45 30.21 -16.78
N LYS A 363 13.36 30.80 -16.31
CA LYS A 363 12.94 32.16 -16.69
C LYS A 363 13.62 33.24 -15.85
N PHE A 364 14.06 32.93 -14.62
CA PHE A 364 14.67 33.89 -13.69
C PHE A 364 16.21 33.93 -13.69
N GLY A 365 16.87 32.97 -14.35
CA GLY A 365 18.32 32.99 -14.59
C GLY A 365 19.18 32.96 -13.31
N ALA A 366 20.29 33.72 -13.28
CA ALA A 366 21.31 33.64 -12.23
C ALA A 366 20.83 34.06 -10.82
N SER A 367 19.84 34.95 -10.73
CA SER A 367 19.28 35.45 -9.46
C SER A 367 18.56 34.35 -8.65
N TRP A 368 18.01 33.35 -9.34
CA TRP A 368 17.35 32.19 -8.75
C TRP A 368 18.36 31.27 -8.04
N LYS A 369 19.54 31.07 -8.63
CA LYS A 369 20.52 30.07 -8.15
C LYS A 369 21.11 30.41 -6.78
N GLU A 370 21.42 31.69 -6.53
CA GLU A 370 21.92 32.14 -5.22
C GLU A 370 20.83 32.08 -4.14
N CYS A 371 19.60 32.40 -4.52
CA CYS A 371 18.42 32.38 -3.66
C CYS A 371 18.00 30.95 -3.26
N VAL A 372 18.07 30.01 -4.20
CA VAL A 372 17.73 28.60 -3.97
C VAL A 372 18.69 27.91 -3.00
N ASN A 373 19.96 28.31 -2.94
CA ASN A 373 20.92 27.68 -2.02
C ASN A 373 20.50 27.77 -0.55
N LYS A 374 19.90 28.91 -0.13
CA LYS A 374 19.36 29.05 1.23
C LYS A 374 18.18 28.10 1.46
N LEU A 375 17.28 28.01 0.48
CA LEU A 375 16.08 27.19 0.57
C LEU A 375 16.37 25.70 0.51
N ASP A 376 17.38 25.30 -0.29
CA ASP A 376 17.87 23.93 -0.37
C ASP A 376 18.59 23.54 0.93
N SER A 377 19.19 24.50 1.65
CA SER A 377 19.74 24.27 3.00
C SER A 377 18.63 23.96 4.03
N ASP A 378 17.52 24.70 4.03
CA ASP A 378 16.37 24.37 4.88
C ASP A 378 15.76 23.01 4.51
N LEU A 379 15.69 22.72 3.21
CA LEU A 379 15.20 21.46 2.69
C LEU A 379 16.11 20.28 3.08
N GLN A 380 17.42 20.50 3.15
CA GLN A 380 18.39 19.52 3.62
C GLN A 380 18.19 19.22 5.11
N LEU A 381 17.96 20.25 5.95
CA LEU A 381 17.61 20.05 7.36
C LEU A 381 16.33 19.24 7.52
N PHE A 382 15.32 19.54 6.70
CA PHE A 382 14.08 18.76 6.63
C PHE A 382 14.34 17.29 6.25
N LYS A 383 15.16 17.03 5.23
CA LYS A 383 15.51 15.67 4.81
C LYS A 383 16.22 14.90 5.90
N GLU A 384 17.18 15.52 6.57
CA GLU A 384 17.91 14.89 7.65
C GLU A 384 16.98 14.50 8.80
N MET A 385 16.03 15.38 9.15
CA MET A 385 15.02 15.09 10.17
C MET A 385 14.07 13.97 9.73
N ALA A 386 13.34 14.16 8.63
CA ALA A 386 12.32 13.22 8.18
C ALA A 386 12.92 11.87 7.72
N GLY A 387 14.03 11.92 6.99
CA GLY A 387 14.74 10.74 6.51
C GLY A 387 15.35 9.91 7.66
N SER A 388 15.92 10.56 8.68
CA SER A 388 16.45 9.81 9.85
C SER A 388 15.36 9.14 10.68
N LEU A 389 14.18 9.79 10.82
CA LEU A 389 13.01 9.20 11.46
C LEU A 389 12.51 7.98 10.68
N VAL A 390 12.26 8.14 9.37
CA VAL A 390 11.79 7.04 8.50
C VAL A 390 12.78 5.87 8.48
N LYS A 391 14.07 6.15 8.39
CA LYS A 391 15.12 5.12 8.41
C LYS A 391 15.12 4.34 9.73
N CYS A 392 14.90 5.01 10.85
CA CYS A 392 14.79 4.30 12.11
C CYS A 392 13.49 3.47 12.20
N LEU A 393 12.37 3.93 11.62
CA LEU A 393 11.16 3.13 11.54
C LEU A 393 11.38 1.88 10.66
N GLU A 394 12.15 1.99 9.59
CA GLU A 394 12.61 0.87 8.77
C GLU A 394 13.43 -0.14 9.61
N ASP A 395 14.45 0.33 10.33
CA ASP A 395 15.29 -0.51 11.18
C ASP A 395 14.48 -1.26 12.25
N VAL A 396 13.56 -0.55 12.91
CA VAL A 396 12.70 -1.10 13.97
C VAL A 396 11.71 -2.12 13.41
N THR A 397 11.17 -1.91 12.20
CA THR A 397 10.24 -2.86 11.58
C THR A 397 10.92 -4.11 11.02
N LEU A 398 12.19 -4.02 10.63
CA LEU A 398 13.01 -5.18 10.25
C LEU A 398 13.36 -6.07 11.45
N LEU A 399 13.22 -5.56 12.67
CA LEU A 399 13.54 -6.32 13.86
C LEU A 399 12.65 -7.56 14.01
N LYS A 400 13.31 -8.73 14.12
CA LYS A 400 12.63 -10.02 14.28
C LYS A 400 11.81 -10.07 15.58
N SER A 401 12.44 -9.71 16.70
CA SER A 401 11.76 -9.48 17.98
C SER A 401 12.67 -8.67 18.92
N LEU A 402 12.07 -8.00 19.90
CA LEU A 402 12.81 -7.24 20.89
C LEU A 402 13.61 -8.15 21.83
N THR A 403 13.09 -9.34 22.12
CA THR A 403 13.80 -10.39 22.87
C THR A 403 15.01 -10.96 22.12
N PHE A 404 14.95 -11.01 20.79
CA PHE A 404 16.08 -11.44 19.96
C PHE A 404 17.20 -10.40 20.00
N LEU A 405 16.85 -9.12 19.92
CA LEU A 405 17.79 -8.00 20.04
C LEU A 405 18.57 -8.05 21.35
N GLU A 406 17.85 -8.19 22.48
CA GLU A 406 18.47 -8.29 23.81
C GLU A 406 19.42 -9.47 23.91
N LYS A 407 19.01 -10.66 23.44
CA LYS A 407 19.85 -11.86 23.46
C LYS A 407 21.10 -11.74 22.61
N GLU A 408 21.01 -11.15 21.41
CA GLU A 408 22.20 -10.96 20.59
C GLU A 408 23.18 -9.96 21.22
N LEU A 409 22.65 -8.92 21.87
CA LEU A 409 23.46 -7.92 22.55
C LEU A 409 24.18 -8.50 23.76
N GLU A 410 23.48 -9.31 24.57
CA GLU A 410 24.06 -10.10 25.66
C GLU A 410 25.13 -11.08 25.14
N ASN A 411 24.81 -11.84 24.08
CA ASN A 411 25.76 -12.81 23.51
C ASN A 411 27.05 -12.15 22.98
N LYS A 412 26.95 -10.94 22.44
CA LYS A 412 28.10 -10.18 21.93
C LYS A 412 28.80 -9.34 23.03
N ASN A 413 28.33 -9.36 24.28
CA ASN A 413 28.80 -8.50 25.37
C ASN A 413 28.85 -7.01 24.98
N ILE A 414 27.89 -6.55 24.16
CA ILE A 414 27.85 -5.16 23.71
C ILE A 414 27.13 -4.35 24.78
N SER A 415 27.88 -3.58 25.56
CA SER A 415 27.30 -2.53 26.40
C SER A 415 26.90 -1.35 25.52
N TYR A 416 25.65 -0.91 25.63
CA TYR A 416 25.17 0.30 24.99
C TYR A 416 24.93 1.32 26.11
N ASP A 417 25.64 2.44 26.05
CA ASP A 417 25.46 3.50 27.02
C ASP A 417 24.49 4.55 26.45
N LEU A 418 23.42 4.81 27.20
CA LEU A 418 22.44 5.84 26.90
C LEU A 418 23.04 7.27 27.00
N GLU A 419 24.17 7.42 27.70
CA GLU A 419 24.84 8.69 28.01
C GLU A 419 26.10 8.98 27.14
N LEU A 420 26.81 7.97 26.60
CA LEU A 420 28.07 8.13 25.82
C LEU A 420 27.89 8.72 24.40
N GLY A 421 26.67 9.05 24.00
CA GLY A 421 26.36 9.63 22.70
C GLY A 421 25.97 11.11 22.77
N LYS A 422 26.91 12.02 23.05
CA LYS A 422 26.81 13.45 22.67
C LYS A 422 26.88 13.62 21.14
N SER A 423 26.12 12.83 20.39
CA SER A 423 26.00 12.94 18.94
C SER A 423 24.69 13.64 18.57
N SER A 424 24.71 14.38 17.47
CA SER A 424 23.62 15.20 16.90
C SER A 424 22.21 14.54 16.88
N ASN A 425 22.15 13.21 16.96
CA ASN A 425 20.94 12.40 16.76
C ASN A 425 20.02 12.22 17.99
N ARG A 426 20.28 12.88 19.12
CA ARG A 426 19.43 12.80 20.33
C ARG A 426 17.97 13.28 20.11
N ASN A 427 17.71 13.94 18.98
CA ASN A 427 16.45 14.64 18.70
C ASN A 427 15.49 13.87 17.78
N ILE A 428 15.81 12.66 17.31
CA ILE A 428 14.98 11.99 16.28
C ILE A 428 13.63 11.50 16.86
N PHE A 429 13.57 11.14 18.15
CA PHE A 429 12.43 10.43 18.77
C PHE A 429 11.84 11.14 19.99
N LYS A 430 12.22 12.40 20.25
CA LYS A 430 11.77 13.11 21.46
C LYS A 430 10.37 13.70 21.25
N VAL A 431 9.39 12.85 21.01
CA VAL A 431 8.00 13.20 20.65
C VAL A 431 7.11 13.53 21.88
N SER A 432 7.58 13.37 23.12
CA SER A 432 6.80 13.84 24.28
C SER A 432 7.28 15.22 24.79
N GLY A 433 6.84 16.28 24.12
CA GLY A 433 6.57 17.57 24.76
C GLY A 433 7.64 18.68 24.73
N VAL A 434 8.74 18.55 23.97
CA VAL A 434 9.80 19.59 23.94
C VAL A 434 10.28 19.98 22.52
N ASP A 435 9.84 19.32 21.44
CA ASP A 435 10.42 19.54 20.09
C ASP A 435 9.43 19.91 18.95
N GLU A 436 8.14 20.18 19.24
CA GLU A 436 7.24 20.84 18.25
C GLU A 436 7.90 22.14 17.72
N ASP A 437 8.62 22.83 18.60
CA ASP A 437 9.37 24.05 18.30
C ASP A 437 10.39 23.85 17.17
N LYS A 438 11.04 22.68 17.02
CA LYS A 438 12.05 22.49 15.95
C LYS A 438 11.44 22.31 14.57
N ILE A 439 10.33 21.61 14.46
CA ILE A 439 9.61 21.43 13.19
C ILE A 439 9.10 22.79 12.74
N ASP A 440 8.47 23.52 13.67
CA ASP A 440 7.99 24.86 13.39
C ASP A 440 9.14 25.83 13.08
N ASN A 441 10.32 25.66 13.68
CA ASN A 441 11.53 26.43 13.33
C ASN A 441 12.04 26.14 11.91
N ILE A 442 12.08 24.88 11.46
CA ILE A 442 12.52 24.54 10.09
C ILE A 442 11.52 25.10 9.07
N ILE A 443 10.22 24.91 9.31
CA ILE A 443 9.18 25.40 8.41
C ILE A 443 9.13 26.94 8.40
N SER A 444 9.28 27.59 9.55
CA SER A 444 9.32 29.06 9.63
C SER A 444 10.57 29.64 8.95
N SER A 445 11.75 29.01 9.12
CA SER A 445 12.98 29.35 8.36
C SER A 445 12.74 29.24 6.86
N TYR A 446 12.19 28.10 6.41
CA TYR A 446 11.84 27.86 5.02
C TYR A 446 10.88 28.92 4.46
N LEU A 447 9.82 29.26 5.20
CA LEU A 447 8.84 30.27 4.78
C LEU A 447 9.44 31.67 4.75
N GLN A 448 10.31 32.00 5.71
CA GLN A 448 11.00 33.27 5.77
C GLN A 448 11.97 33.43 4.60
N HIS A 449 12.79 32.42 4.31
CA HIS A 449 13.66 32.42 3.14
C HIS A 449 12.85 32.44 1.84
N SER A 450 11.74 31.69 1.76
CA SER A 450 10.84 31.75 0.61
C SER A 450 10.30 33.17 0.37
N LYS A 451 9.94 33.88 1.45
CA LYS A 451 9.50 35.28 1.38
C LYS A 451 10.61 36.21 0.90
N GLU A 452 11.84 36.06 1.39
CA GLU A 452 13.00 36.82 0.88
C GLU A 452 13.19 36.66 -0.63
N ILE A 453 12.99 35.44 -1.15
CA ILE A 453 13.07 35.16 -2.59
C ILE A 453 11.97 35.92 -3.33
N VAL A 454 10.73 35.84 -2.84
CA VAL A 454 9.58 36.53 -3.45
C VAL A 454 9.74 38.07 -3.42
N ASP A 455 10.29 38.60 -2.33
CA ASP A 455 10.49 40.03 -2.13
C ASP A 455 11.63 40.60 -2.98
N LYS A 456 12.64 39.77 -3.33
CA LYS A 456 13.73 40.16 -4.24
C LYS A 456 13.27 40.36 -5.69
N PHE A 457 12.13 39.80 -6.09
CA PHE A 457 11.52 40.05 -7.40
C PHE A 457 10.83 41.44 -7.48
N ARG A 458 11.46 42.53 -7.00
CA ARG A 458 10.83 43.86 -6.93
C ARG A 458 10.49 44.43 -8.32
N ALA A 459 9.29 45.02 -8.40
CA ALA A 459 8.70 45.83 -9.47
C ALA A 459 8.41 45.12 -10.81
N ALA A 460 7.41 44.22 -10.78
CA ALA A 460 6.76 43.70 -11.99
C ALA A 460 5.88 44.79 -12.63
N ASP A 461 6.49 45.63 -13.46
CA ASP A 461 5.78 46.64 -14.26
C ASP A 461 4.99 45.98 -15.42
N HIS A 462 5.26 44.71 -15.72
CA HIS A 462 4.58 43.91 -16.76
C HIS A 462 3.67 42.80 -16.18
N GLU A 463 2.50 42.61 -16.81
CA GLU A 463 1.46 41.66 -16.38
C GLU A 463 1.96 40.20 -16.28
N GLY A 464 2.86 39.80 -17.19
CA GLY A 464 3.46 38.45 -17.20
C GLY A 464 4.35 38.14 -15.99
N GLU A 465 5.03 39.13 -15.41
CA GLU A 465 5.90 38.95 -14.25
C GLU A 465 5.10 38.83 -12.94
N ARG A 466 3.91 39.44 -12.87
CA ARG A 466 3.00 39.27 -11.72
C ARG A 466 2.42 37.86 -11.65
N GLU A 467 2.06 37.29 -12.80
CA GLU A 467 1.55 35.92 -12.87
C GLU A 467 2.62 34.89 -12.47
N LEU A 468 3.86 35.12 -12.93
CA LEU A 468 5.06 34.37 -12.56
C LEU A 468 5.30 34.41 -11.04
N LYS A 469 5.25 35.61 -10.45
CA LYS A 469 5.44 35.82 -9.01
C LYS A 469 4.36 35.11 -8.19
N SER A 470 3.08 35.24 -8.59
CA SER A 470 1.97 34.53 -7.94
C SER A 470 2.16 33.00 -8.01
N GLN A 471 2.63 32.47 -9.14
CA GLN A 471 2.92 31.04 -9.27
C GLN A 471 4.04 30.58 -8.33
N VAL A 472 5.13 31.33 -8.23
CA VAL A 472 6.23 31.01 -7.31
C VAL A 472 5.76 31.07 -5.85
N VAL A 473 4.98 32.09 -5.48
CA VAL A 473 4.37 32.20 -4.14
C VAL A 473 3.52 30.97 -3.80
N LEU A 474 2.64 30.57 -4.71
CA LEU A 474 1.78 29.39 -4.53
C LEU A 474 2.59 28.11 -4.42
N CYS A 475 3.60 27.92 -5.27
CA CYS A 475 4.45 26.73 -5.26
C CYS A 475 5.26 26.62 -3.96
N LEU A 476 5.95 27.68 -3.54
CA LEU A 476 6.75 27.68 -2.31
C LEU A 476 5.87 27.48 -1.07
N SER A 477 4.73 28.16 -1.00
CA SER A 477 3.78 27.98 0.11
C SER A 477 3.18 26.57 0.13
N ALA A 478 2.85 26.00 -1.03
CA ALA A 478 2.37 24.63 -1.13
C ALA A 478 3.45 23.60 -0.75
N LEU A 479 4.71 23.85 -1.08
CA LEU A 479 5.82 22.97 -0.68
C LEU A 479 6.02 23.00 0.84
N GLY A 480 5.97 24.19 1.46
CA GLY A 480 5.98 24.31 2.92
C GLY A 480 4.82 23.55 3.59
N PHE A 481 3.63 23.56 2.97
CA PHE A 481 2.48 22.78 3.45
C PHE A 481 2.76 21.28 3.36
N CYS A 482 3.29 20.82 2.22
CA CYS A 482 3.68 19.43 2.04
C CYS A 482 4.73 19.01 3.07
N MET A 483 5.80 19.79 3.28
CA MET A 483 6.83 19.50 4.27
C MET A 483 6.25 19.35 5.69
N SER A 484 5.42 20.30 6.14
CA SER A 484 4.80 20.25 7.46
C SER A 484 3.93 18.99 7.64
N ASN A 485 3.10 18.65 6.64
CA ASN A 485 2.25 17.47 6.74
C ASN A 485 3.01 16.15 6.54
N LEU A 486 4.12 16.13 5.79
CA LEU A 486 4.98 14.95 5.67
C LEU A 486 5.55 14.57 7.04
N ILE A 487 6.01 15.54 7.83
CA ILE A 487 6.50 15.28 9.19
C ILE A 487 5.36 14.79 10.09
N LYS A 488 4.23 15.50 10.12
CA LYS A 488 3.07 15.14 10.96
C LYS A 488 2.56 13.73 10.69
N GLU A 489 2.43 13.34 9.42
CA GLU A 489 1.99 11.98 9.08
C GLU A 489 3.08 10.93 9.35
N THR A 490 4.37 11.30 9.33
CA THR A 490 5.46 10.41 9.77
C THR A 490 5.43 10.19 11.29
N GLU A 491 5.08 11.22 12.08
CA GLU A 491 4.84 11.08 13.52
C GLU A 491 3.62 10.21 13.85
N GLU A 492 2.55 10.29 13.05
CA GLU A 492 1.42 9.35 13.18
C GLU A 492 1.85 7.91 12.90
N ILE A 493 2.72 7.69 11.92
CA ILE A 493 3.31 6.37 11.67
C ILE A 493 4.15 5.94 12.87
N GLU A 494 4.98 6.82 13.44
CA GLU A 494 5.76 6.53 14.65
C GLU A 494 4.87 6.08 15.80
N ARG A 495 3.79 6.83 16.09
CA ARG A 495 2.77 6.44 17.09
C ARG A 495 2.19 5.05 16.79
N GLY A 496 1.85 4.79 15.53
CA GLY A 496 1.37 3.49 15.09
C GLY A 496 2.39 2.37 15.30
N ILE A 497 3.67 2.60 15.01
CA ILE A 497 4.74 1.61 15.26
C ILE A 497 4.92 1.38 16.77
N GLN A 498 4.84 2.42 17.59
CA GLN A 498 4.89 2.29 19.04
C GLN A 498 3.71 1.46 19.59
N GLU A 499 2.49 1.71 19.11
CA GLU A 499 1.29 0.93 19.44
C GLU A 499 1.47 -0.55 19.05
N LEU A 500 2.00 -0.80 17.84
CA LEU A 500 2.25 -2.15 17.35
C LEU A 500 3.29 -2.90 18.20
N LEU A 501 4.40 -2.25 18.54
CA LEU A 501 5.43 -2.86 19.38
C LEU A 501 4.89 -3.14 20.80
N GLN A 502 4.06 -2.24 21.34
CA GLN A 502 3.48 -2.39 22.68
C GLN A 502 2.51 -3.55 22.73
N TRP A 503 1.75 -3.74 21.63
CA TRP A 503 0.91 -4.91 21.44
C TRP A 503 1.72 -6.21 21.35
N GLU A 504 2.85 -6.20 20.63
CA GLU A 504 3.75 -7.38 20.53
C GLU A 504 4.46 -7.69 21.88
N ASN A 505 4.66 -6.69 22.75
CA ASN A 505 5.43 -6.81 23.99
C ASN A 505 4.71 -6.13 25.19
N PRO A 506 3.56 -6.66 25.65
CA PRO A 506 2.71 -5.98 26.63
C PRO A 506 3.38 -5.74 28.00
N SER A 507 4.38 -6.53 28.36
CA SER A 507 5.07 -6.45 29.65
C SER A 507 6.28 -5.50 29.67
N LYS A 508 6.62 -4.87 28.54
CA LYS A 508 7.79 -4.00 28.42
C LYS A 508 7.36 -2.57 28.18
N HIS A 509 8.08 -1.63 28.78
CA HIS A 509 7.98 -0.23 28.41
C HIS A 509 8.75 -0.02 27.09
N ILE A 510 8.10 0.59 26.11
CA ILE A 510 8.65 0.71 24.76
C ILE A 510 9.10 2.13 24.50
N ASN A 511 10.39 2.25 24.28
CA ASN A 511 11.05 3.48 23.85
C ASN A 511 11.75 3.23 22.51
N LEU A 512 11.22 3.83 21.43
CA LEU A 512 11.77 3.68 20.08
C LEU A 512 13.21 4.17 19.97
N TYR A 513 13.57 5.23 20.70
CA TYR A 513 14.93 5.75 20.75
C TYR A 513 15.91 4.72 21.30
N GLU A 514 15.55 4.11 22.43
CA GLU A 514 16.38 3.08 23.08
C GLU A 514 16.56 1.87 22.15
N ILE A 515 15.49 1.43 21.49
CA ILE A 515 15.52 0.33 20.52
C ILE A 515 16.43 0.68 19.34
N SER A 516 16.32 1.89 18.80
CA SER A 516 17.18 2.38 17.72
C SER A 516 18.66 2.37 18.11
N CYS A 517 18.98 2.87 19.31
CA CYS A 517 20.34 2.86 19.83
C CYS A 517 20.90 1.45 19.96
N LYS A 518 20.11 0.51 20.50
CA LYS A 518 20.49 -0.91 20.58
C LYS A 518 20.76 -1.52 19.21
N ILE A 519 19.89 -1.27 18.23
CA ILE A 519 20.07 -1.75 16.85
C ILE A 519 21.37 -1.21 16.27
N ARG A 520 21.62 0.10 16.37
CA ARG A 520 22.86 0.71 15.86
C ARG A 520 24.11 0.15 16.54
N SER A 521 24.07 -0.09 17.86
CA SER A 521 25.20 -0.68 18.58
C SER A 521 25.50 -2.12 18.20
N LEU A 522 24.53 -2.84 17.62
CA LEU A 522 24.67 -4.24 17.26
C LEU A 522 25.22 -4.45 15.83
N TYR A 523 25.02 -3.45 14.95
CA TYR A 523 25.44 -3.47 13.55
C TYR A 523 26.63 -2.54 13.24
N ASN A 524 27.03 -1.70 14.19
CA ASN A 524 28.34 -1.02 14.22
C ASN A 524 29.35 -1.88 14.98
#